data_AF-A0AAV5SJS7-F1
#
_entry.id   AF-A0AAV5SJS7-F1
#
_cell.length_a   1.000
_cell.length_b   1.000
_cell.length_c   1.000
_cell.angle_alpha   90.00
_cell.angle_beta   90.00
_cell.angle_gamma   90.00
#
_symmetry.space_group_name_H-M   'P 1'
#
loop_
_entity.id
_entity.type
_entity.pdbx_description
1 polymer ?
#
loop_
_entity_poly.entity_id
_entity_poly.type
_entity_poly.pdbx_seq_one_letter_code
_entity_poly.pdbx_strand_id
1 'polypeptide(L)'
;MGFEGDSAVSIKYVGWLDGMRRGLDALAYYNADTKAWTSAHEWAYFVLMKVVLEAGQGCITIQNKDSAGRATVSISLDKTKIDSVAKPAVMEFLKKLQAYKSTADVNGATVLFDKYSVDAADLERDKIYRGPRKRRFRLWYSRIRSSLPMETTSSW
;
A
#
# COMPACT_ATOMS: atom_id res chain seq x y z
N MET A 1 -16.32 8.94 9.81
CA MET A 1 -16.19 9.11 8.35
C MET A 1 -17.58 9.39 7.81
N GLY A 2 -17.79 10.51 7.12
CA GLY A 2 -19.12 10.98 6.69
C GLY A 2 -19.62 10.33 5.39
N PHE A 3 -19.48 9.00 5.27
CA PHE A 3 -19.95 8.24 4.11
C PHE A 3 -20.86 7.10 4.60
N GLU A 4 -21.99 6.91 3.94
CA GLU A 4 -22.99 5.90 4.29
C GLU A 4 -23.34 5.03 3.08
N GLY A 5 -23.96 3.86 3.34
CA GLY A 5 -24.42 2.93 2.31
C GLY A 5 -23.31 2.45 1.37
N ASP A 6 -23.64 2.34 0.08
CA ASP A 6 -22.77 1.78 -0.96
C ASP A 6 -21.46 2.54 -1.15
N SER A 7 -21.46 3.86 -0.90
CA SER A 7 -20.28 4.71 -0.97
C SER A 7 -19.24 4.29 0.08
N ALA A 8 -19.68 3.98 1.30
CA ALA A 8 -18.78 3.52 2.37
C ALA A 8 -18.14 2.17 2.02
N VAL A 9 -18.92 1.25 1.44
CA VAL A 9 -18.44 -0.08 1.00
C VAL A 9 -17.41 0.07 -0.12
N SER A 10 -17.66 0.97 -1.07
CA SER A 10 -16.75 1.22 -2.20
C SER A 10 -15.44 1.86 -1.76
N ILE A 11 -15.49 2.86 -0.88
CA ILE A 11 -14.29 3.50 -0.32
C ILE A 11 -13.44 2.49 0.44
N LYS A 12 -14.09 1.66 1.27
CA LYS A 12 -13.41 0.57 1.97
C LYS A 12 -12.73 -0.39 1.00
N TYR A 13 -13.46 -0.88 0.01
CA TYR A 13 -12.89 -1.78 -1.00
C TYR A 13 -11.68 -1.17 -1.72
N VAL A 14 -11.81 0.07 -2.19
CA VAL A 14 -10.73 0.77 -2.89
C VAL A 14 -9.53 0.98 -1.96
N GLY A 15 -9.75 1.34 -0.68
CA GLY A 15 -8.67 1.50 0.28
C GLY A 15 -7.89 0.21 0.53
N TRP A 16 -8.58 -0.93 0.65
CA TRP A 16 -7.93 -2.24 0.75
C TRP A 16 -7.19 -2.59 -0.54
N LEU A 17 -7.83 -2.44 -1.70
CA LEU A 17 -7.21 -2.75 -2.99
C LEU A 17 -5.97 -1.89 -3.25
N ASP A 18 -6.02 -0.59 -2.94
CA ASP A 18 -4.88 0.32 -3.04
C ASP A 18 -3.73 -0.13 -2.13
N GLY A 19 -4.01 -0.49 -0.88
CA GLY A 19 -2.99 -1.01 0.04
C GLY A 19 -2.28 -2.26 -0.50
N MET A 20 -3.03 -3.19 -1.08
CA MET A 20 -2.49 -4.43 -1.65
C MET A 20 -1.71 -4.18 -2.94
N ARG A 21 -2.21 -3.29 -3.79
CA ARG A 21 -1.52 -2.82 -4.99
C ARG A 21 -0.20 -2.12 -4.64
N ARG A 22 -0.19 -1.31 -3.59
CA ARG A 22 1.02 -0.66 -3.05
C ARG A 22 2.01 -1.67 -2.51
N GLY A 23 1.55 -2.79 -1.94
CA GLY A 23 2.41 -3.92 -1.57
C GLY A 23 3.17 -4.50 -2.77
N LEU A 24 2.52 -4.62 -3.94
CA LEU A 24 3.21 -4.98 -5.19
C LEU A 24 4.14 -3.87 -5.70
N ASP A 25 3.68 -2.61 -5.70
CA ASP A 25 4.51 -1.45 -6.08
C ASP A 25 5.74 -1.29 -5.16
N ALA A 26 5.68 -1.78 -3.91
CA ALA A 26 6.72 -1.62 -2.90
C ALA A 26 8.03 -2.31 -3.29
N LEU A 27 7.99 -3.37 -4.09
CA LEU A 27 9.18 -4.08 -4.56
C LEU A 27 10.13 -3.16 -5.35
N ALA A 28 9.62 -2.05 -5.91
CA ALA A 28 10.43 -1.00 -6.52
C ALA A 28 11.45 -0.36 -5.56
N TYR A 29 11.18 -0.43 -4.25
CA TYR A 29 11.96 0.17 -3.17
C TYR A 29 12.84 -0.84 -2.43
N TYR A 30 12.79 -2.11 -2.82
CA TYR A 30 13.64 -3.17 -2.27
C TYR A 30 14.93 -3.30 -3.09
N ASN A 31 16.07 -3.35 -2.40
CA ASN A 31 17.35 -3.66 -3.02
C ASN A 31 17.68 -5.14 -2.76
N ALA A 32 17.74 -5.93 -3.83
CA ALA A 32 18.00 -7.37 -3.76
C ALA A 32 19.44 -7.70 -3.32
N ASP A 33 20.41 -6.84 -3.62
CA ASP A 33 21.83 -7.07 -3.30
C ASP A 33 22.10 -6.86 -1.81
N THR A 34 21.56 -5.77 -1.25
CA THR A 34 21.73 -5.42 0.17
C THR A 34 20.64 -5.98 1.07
N LYS A 35 19.59 -6.57 0.50
CA LYS A 35 18.38 -7.05 1.17
C LYS A 35 17.69 -5.98 2.02
N ALA A 36 17.84 -4.71 1.65
CA ALA A 36 17.34 -3.58 2.41
C ALA A 36 16.21 -2.84 1.70
N TRP A 37 15.31 -2.26 2.49
CA TRP A 37 14.22 -1.41 2.03
C TRP A 37 14.61 0.06 2.08
N THR A 38 14.31 0.80 1.02
CA THR A 38 14.59 2.25 0.95
C THR A 38 13.42 3.12 1.45
N SER A 39 12.24 2.54 1.64
CA SER A 39 11.10 3.23 2.26
C SER A 39 10.35 2.33 3.23
N ALA A 40 10.14 2.84 4.45
CA ALA A 40 9.45 2.13 5.52
C ALA A 40 7.94 1.94 5.23
N HIS A 41 7.31 2.89 4.52
CA HIS A 41 5.87 2.80 4.22
C HIS A 41 5.59 1.68 3.24
N GLU A 42 6.35 1.63 2.15
CA GLU A 42 6.26 0.61 1.11
C GLU A 42 6.61 -0.77 1.71
N TRP A 43 7.62 -0.85 2.57
CA TRP A 43 7.89 -2.09 3.31
C TRP A 43 6.69 -2.55 4.14
N ALA A 44 6.03 -1.65 4.87
CA ALA A 44 4.84 -1.99 5.65
C ALA A 44 3.66 -2.47 4.77
N TYR A 45 3.43 -1.83 3.62
CA TYR A 45 2.41 -2.29 2.67
C TYR A 45 2.73 -3.67 2.10
N PHE A 46 4.00 -3.97 1.81
CA PHE A 46 4.42 -5.29 1.35
C PHE A 46 4.15 -6.37 2.40
N VAL A 47 4.49 -6.09 3.66
CA VAL A 47 4.24 -7.01 4.78
C VAL A 47 2.74 -7.23 4.98
N LEU A 48 1.92 -6.17 4.97
CA LEU A 48 0.45 -6.31 5.08
C LEU A 48 -0.15 -7.14 3.94
N MET A 49 0.37 -6.98 2.71
CA MET A 49 -0.04 -7.81 1.59
C MET A 49 0.28 -9.29 1.83
N LYS A 50 1.49 -9.60 2.30
CA LYS A 50 1.89 -10.97 2.64
C LYS A 50 1.05 -11.56 3.77
N VAL A 51 0.71 -10.78 4.81
CA VAL A 51 -0.17 -11.22 5.90
C VAL A 51 -1.55 -11.65 5.37
N VAL A 52 -2.14 -10.87 4.46
CA VAL A 52 -3.46 -11.21 3.91
C VAL A 52 -3.37 -12.38 2.93
N LEU A 53 -2.27 -12.53 2.19
CA LEU A 53 -2.01 -13.73 1.39
C LEU A 53 -1.87 -14.98 2.25
N GLU A 54 -1.18 -14.88 3.40
CA GLU A 54 -1.02 -15.99 4.36
C GLU A 54 -2.37 -16.41 4.96
N ALA A 55 -3.26 -15.45 5.24
CA ALA A 55 -4.62 -15.74 5.71
C ALA A 55 -5.43 -16.61 4.73
N GLY A 56 -5.06 -16.58 3.44
CA GLY A 56 -5.59 -17.49 2.43
C GLY A 56 -7.07 -17.25 2.10
N GLN A 57 -7.80 -18.35 1.89
CA GLN A 57 -9.23 -18.38 1.55
C GLN A 57 -9.62 -17.64 0.26
N GLY A 58 -8.65 -17.36 -0.61
CA GLY A 58 -8.86 -16.62 -1.85
C GLY A 58 -9.29 -15.17 -1.63
N CYS A 59 -8.95 -14.57 -0.48
CA CYS A 59 -9.24 -13.15 -0.25
C CYS A 59 -8.45 -12.28 -1.22
N ILE A 60 -7.16 -12.57 -1.39
CA ILE A 60 -6.29 -11.95 -2.40
C ILE A 60 -5.72 -13.03 -3.30
N THR A 61 -5.74 -12.78 -4.60
CA THR A 61 -5.08 -13.61 -5.60
C THR A 61 -4.18 -12.75 -6.46
N ILE A 62 -2.94 -13.21 -6.67
CA ILE A 62 -1.99 -12.59 -7.61
C ILE A 62 -1.81 -13.54 -8.78
N GLN A 63 -2.16 -13.09 -9.98
CA GLN A 63 -1.96 -13.85 -11.21
C GLN A 63 -0.81 -13.24 -12.00
N ASN A 64 0.09 -14.10 -12.50
CA ASN A 64 1.30 -13.67 -13.22
C ASN A 64 1.19 -13.83 -14.75
N LYS A 65 0.01 -14.25 -15.25
CA LYS A 65 -0.26 -14.42 -16.68
C LYS A 65 -1.60 -13.80 -17.03
N ASP A 66 -1.65 -13.16 -18.19
CA ASP A 66 -2.88 -12.73 -18.84
C ASP A 66 -3.61 -13.95 -19.46
N SER A 67 -4.89 -13.80 -19.82
CA SER A 67 -5.69 -14.83 -20.48
C SER A 67 -5.08 -15.34 -21.80
N ALA A 68 -4.23 -14.52 -22.42
CA ALA A 68 -3.47 -14.84 -23.63
C ALA A 68 -2.07 -15.46 -23.35
N GLY A 69 -1.73 -15.76 -22.10
CA GLY A 69 -0.46 -16.37 -21.70
C GLY A 69 0.74 -15.41 -21.62
N ARG A 70 0.54 -14.11 -21.86
CA ARG A 70 1.58 -13.08 -21.71
C ARG A 70 1.89 -12.83 -20.22
N ALA A 71 3.15 -12.57 -19.90
CA ALA A 71 3.58 -12.26 -18.55
C ALA A 71 3.00 -10.91 -18.09
N THR A 72 2.03 -10.96 -17.19
CA THR A 72 1.32 -9.80 -16.63
C THR A 72 1.02 -10.05 -15.18
N VAL A 73 1.23 -9.07 -14.30
CA VAL A 73 0.86 -9.19 -12.88
C VAL A 73 -0.49 -8.50 -12.66
N SER A 74 -1.50 -9.26 -12.25
CA SER A 74 -2.80 -8.75 -11.82
C SER A 74 -3.09 -9.15 -10.37
N ILE A 75 -3.73 -8.25 -9.64
CA ILE A 75 -4.17 -8.48 -8.27
C ILE A 75 -5.70 -8.43 -8.22
N SER A 76 -6.30 -9.45 -7.60
CA SER A 76 -7.74 -9.53 -7.40
C SER A 76 -8.04 -9.66 -5.91
N LEU A 77 -8.95 -8.81 -5.43
CA LEU A 77 -9.42 -8.78 -4.05
C LEU A 77 -10.91 -9.12 -4.01
N ASP A 78 -11.28 -10.12 -3.22
CA ASP A 78 -12.68 -10.49 -3.01
C ASP A 78 -13.31 -9.58 -1.95
N LYS A 79 -14.29 -8.75 -2.38
CA LYS A 79 -15.04 -7.81 -1.53
C LYS A 79 -15.68 -8.47 -0.32
N THR A 80 -16.19 -9.69 -0.49
CA THR A 80 -16.97 -10.40 0.54
C THR A 80 -16.10 -10.89 1.70
N LYS A 81 -14.80 -11.09 1.43
CA LYS A 81 -13.84 -11.66 2.38
C LYS A 81 -13.01 -10.63 3.13
N ILE A 82 -13.20 -9.34 2.84
CA ILE A 82 -12.46 -8.27 3.51
C ILE A 82 -12.74 -8.27 5.02
N ASP A 83 -14.01 -8.36 5.42
CA ASP A 83 -14.38 -8.33 6.84
C ASP A 83 -14.12 -9.64 7.58
N SER A 84 -14.30 -10.76 6.91
CA SER A 84 -14.20 -12.09 7.51
C SER A 84 -12.78 -12.66 7.51
N VAL A 85 -11.92 -12.27 6.56
CA VAL A 85 -10.58 -12.85 6.38
C VAL A 85 -9.49 -11.79 6.54
N ALA A 86 -9.50 -10.76 5.69
CA ALA A 86 -8.40 -9.79 5.66
C ALA A 86 -8.32 -8.97 6.96
N LYS A 87 -9.45 -8.45 7.43
CA LYS A 87 -9.54 -7.65 8.65
C LYS A 87 -9.07 -8.42 9.90
N PRO A 88 -9.54 -9.64 10.21
CA PRO A 88 -9.04 -10.38 11.37
C PRO A 88 -7.57 -10.75 11.23
N ALA A 89 -7.09 -11.14 10.05
CA ALA A 89 -5.67 -11.43 9.84
C ALA A 89 -4.76 -10.22 10.13
N VAL A 90 -5.12 -9.06 9.59
CA VAL A 90 -4.41 -7.81 9.88
C VAL A 90 -4.55 -7.42 11.35
N MET A 91 -5.71 -7.63 11.96
CA MET A 91 -5.92 -7.36 13.38
C MET A 91 -5.00 -8.20 14.28
N GLU A 92 -4.86 -9.50 14.01
CA GLU A 92 -3.95 -10.37 14.75
C GLU A 92 -2.48 -9.96 14.57
N PHE A 93 -2.09 -9.61 13.34
CA PHE A 93 -0.76 -9.10 13.05
C PHE A 93 -0.48 -7.80 13.84
N LEU A 94 -1.41 -6.84 13.82
CA LEU A 94 -1.28 -5.58 14.55
C LEU A 94 -1.25 -5.76 16.07
N LYS A 95 -2.02 -6.73 16.61
CA LYS A 95 -1.96 -7.08 18.04
C LYS A 95 -0.56 -7.55 18.44
N LYS A 96 0.05 -8.45 17.66
CA LYS A 96 1.42 -8.92 17.88
C LYS A 96 2.43 -7.78 17.78
N LEU A 97 2.30 -6.96 16.74
CA LEU A 97 3.17 -5.81 16.52
C LEU A 97 3.11 -4.82 17.70
N GLN A 98 1.91 -4.51 18.18
CA GLN A 98 1.72 -3.61 19.32
C GLN A 98 2.28 -4.22 20.61
N ALA A 99 2.12 -5.52 20.84
CA ALA A 99 2.69 -6.20 22.00
C ALA A 99 4.22 -6.08 22.00
N TYR A 100 4.90 -6.44 20.91
CA TYR A 100 6.36 -6.33 20.79
C TYR A 100 6.85 -4.90 20.97
N LYS A 101 6.15 -3.93 20.40
CA LYS A 101 6.47 -2.50 20.57
C LYS A 101 6.34 -2.06 22.03
N SER A 102 5.28 -2.47 22.71
CA SER A 102 5.01 -2.10 24.11
C SER A 102 5.98 -2.77 25.09
N THR A 103 6.49 -3.96 24.78
CA THR A 103 7.46 -4.68 25.62
C THR A 103 8.92 -4.46 25.22
N ALA A 104 9.17 -3.62 24.21
CA ALA A 104 10.49 -3.39 23.62
C ALA A 104 11.23 -4.68 23.19
N ASP A 105 10.48 -5.72 22.78
CA ASP A 105 11.04 -6.98 22.33
C ASP A 105 11.46 -6.88 20.84
N VAL A 106 12.71 -6.46 20.63
CA VAL A 106 13.30 -6.29 19.30
C VAL A 106 13.47 -7.64 18.61
N ASN A 107 13.87 -8.68 19.34
CA ASN A 107 14.14 -9.99 18.75
C ASN A 107 12.86 -10.62 18.20
N GLY A 108 11.77 -10.60 18.99
CA GLY A 108 10.47 -11.08 18.55
C GLY A 108 9.91 -10.28 17.37
N ALA A 109 10.08 -8.96 17.39
CA ALA A 109 9.68 -8.09 16.28
C ALA A 109 10.45 -8.40 14.99
N THR A 110 11.78 -8.57 15.06
CA THR A 110 12.62 -8.89 13.90
C THR A 110 12.22 -10.24 13.30
N VAL A 111 12.03 -11.27 14.11
CA VAL A 111 11.56 -12.59 13.63
C VAL A 111 10.19 -12.50 12.95
N LEU A 112 9.27 -11.70 13.48
CA LEU A 112 7.96 -11.49 12.88
C LEU A 112 8.06 -10.83 11.48
N PHE A 113 8.92 -9.82 11.31
CA PHE A 113 9.10 -9.13 10.04
C PHE A 113 9.89 -9.95 9.03
N ASP A 114 10.93 -10.67 9.46
CA ASP A 114 11.78 -11.51 8.60
C ASP A 114 10.99 -12.66 7.96
N LYS A 115 9.95 -13.14 8.63
CA LYS A 115 8.99 -14.10 8.07
C LYS A 115 8.36 -13.60 6.76
N TYR A 116 8.16 -12.29 6.63
CA TYR A 116 7.57 -11.66 5.44
C TYR A 116 8.63 -11.04 4.52
N SER A 117 9.82 -11.64 4.47
CA SER A 117 10.89 -11.25 3.55
C SER A 117 10.51 -11.51 2.08
N VAL A 118 11.25 -10.85 1.18
CA VAL A 118 11.03 -10.94 -0.28
C VAL A 118 11.51 -12.30 -0.78
N ASP A 119 10.63 -13.03 -1.48
CA ASP A 119 10.96 -14.32 -2.08
C ASP A 119 11.32 -14.20 -3.58
N ALA A 120 11.81 -15.30 -4.17
CA ALA A 120 12.16 -15.31 -5.59
C ALA A 120 10.97 -15.03 -6.52
N ALA A 121 9.76 -15.45 -6.14
CA ALA A 121 8.56 -15.20 -6.93
C ALA A 121 8.17 -13.72 -6.93
N ASP A 122 8.41 -13.00 -5.85
CA ASP A 122 8.21 -11.56 -5.77
C ASP A 122 9.18 -10.80 -6.68
N LEU A 123 10.45 -11.21 -6.73
CA LEU A 123 11.43 -10.59 -7.63
C LEU A 123 11.06 -10.81 -9.10
N GLU A 124 10.54 -11.98 -9.47
CA GLU A 124 10.02 -12.22 -10.82
C GLU A 124 8.79 -11.35 -11.13
N ARG A 125 7.89 -11.17 -10.17
CA ARG A 125 6.73 -10.26 -10.33
C ARG A 125 7.18 -8.81 -10.54
N ASP A 126 8.18 -8.35 -9.79
CA ASP A 126 8.71 -7.00 -9.93
C ASP A 126 9.27 -6.76 -11.34
N LYS A 127 10.03 -7.71 -11.91
CA LYS A 127 10.55 -7.60 -13.29
C LYS A 127 9.44 -7.39 -14.32
N ILE A 128 8.33 -8.10 -14.18
CA ILE A 128 7.17 -7.99 -15.08
C ILE A 128 6.44 -6.66 -14.86
N TYR A 129 6.25 -6.28 -13.60
CA TYR A 129 5.39 -5.16 -13.22
C TYR A 129 6.07 -3.79 -13.37
N ARG A 130 7.40 -3.71 -13.20
CA ARG A 130 8.23 -2.49 -13.22
C ARG A 130 8.54 -1.97 -14.64
N GLY A 131 7.77 -2.35 -15.67
CA GLY A 131 7.85 -1.74 -17.00
C GLY A 131 7.92 -0.20 -16.93
N PRO A 132 8.42 0.49 -17.98
CA PRO A 132 8.84 1.90 -17.87
C PRO A 132 7.70 2.84 -17.49
N ARG A 133 7.60 3.20 -16.20
CA ARG A 133 6.65 4.20 -15.69
C ARG A 133 7.38 5.49 -15.36
N LYS A 134 7.02 6.58 -16.04
CA LYS A 134 7.52 7.92 -15.72
C LYS A 134 6.81 8.43 -14.46
N ARG A 135 7.57 8.91 -13.48
CA ARG A 135 7.00 9.59 -12.30
C ARG A 135 6.26 10.85 -12.78
N ARG A 136 5.06 11.09 -12.26
CA ARG A 136 4.33 12.33 -12.56
C ARG A 136 4.98 13.49 -11.81
N PHE A 137 5.24 14.58 -12.52
CA PHE A 137 5.62 15.84 -11.90
C PHE A 137 4.38 16.52 -11.33
N ARG A 138 4.51 17.08 -10.13
CA ARG A 138 3.45 17.88 -9.51
C ARG A 138 3.64 19.35 -9.91
N LEU A 139 2.60 19.93 -10.50
CA LEU A 139 2.54 21.37 -10.71
C LEU A 139 2.11 22.05 -9.40
N TRP A 140 2.86 23.05 -8.98
CA TRP A 140 2.52 23.91 -7.84
C TRP A 140 2.03 25.25 -8.37
N TYR A 141 0.92 25.74 -7.82
CA TYR A 141 0.46 27.10 -8.09
C TYR A 141 0.93 28.03 -6.98
N SER A 142 1.58 29.13 -7.33
CA SER A 142 1.90 30.23 -6.42
C SER A 142 0.81 31.30 -6.51
N ARG A 143 0.20 31.64 -5.37
CA ARG A 143 -0.71 32.79 -5.29
C ARG A 143 0.10 34.05 -5.00
N ILE A 144 0.21 34.95 -5.97
CA ILE A 144 0.72 36.31 -5.75
C ILE A 144 -0.46 37.15 -5.26
N ARG A 145 -0.41 37.67 -4.02
CA ARG A 145 -1.33 38.74 -3.59
C ARG A 145 -0.80 40.06 -4.16
N SER A 146 -1.50 40.66 -5.11
CA SER A 146 -1.26 42.06 -5.45
C SER A 146 -1.82 42.94 -4.33
N SER A 147 -0.96 43.69 -3.63
CA SER A 147 -1.41 44.80 -2.80
C SER A 147 -1.84 45.94 -3.73
N LEU A 148 -3.12 46.00 -4.09
CA LEU A 148 -3.70 47.24 -4.64
C LEU A 148 -3.71 48.29 -3.50
N PRO A 149 -3.23 49.53 -3.73
CA PRO A 149 -3.37 50.58 -2.74
C PRO A 149 -4.86 50.90 -2.51
N MET A 150 -5.24 51.12 -1.25
CA MET A 150 -6.56 51.64 -0.88
C MET A 150 -6.78 52.99 -1.57
N GLU A 151 -7.74 53.08 -2.48
CA GLU A 151 -8.24 54.38 -2.93
C GLU A 151 -8.96 55.05 -1.75
N THR A 152 -8.38 56.14 -1.25
CA THR A 152 -9.05 57.04 -0.31
C THR A 152 -10.06 57.88 -1.10
N THR A 153 -11.33 57.49 -1.09
CA THR A 153 -12.40 58.38 -1.56
C THR A 153 -12.62 59.46 -0.51
N SER A 154 -12.00 60.62 -0.71
CA SER A 154 -12.31 61.88 -0.04
C SER A 154 -13.36 62.62 -0.86
N SER A 155 -14.62 62.62 -0.42
CA SER A 155 -15.66 63.50 -0.97
C SER A 155 -15.90 64.68 -0.02
N TRP A 156 -15.60 65.90 -0.50
CA TRP A 156 -16.19 67.14 0.00
C TRP A 156 -17.50 67.40 -0.73
#